data_AF-A0A967H972-F1
#
_entry.id   AF-A0A967H972-F1
#
_cell.length_a   1.000
_cell.length_b   1.000
_cell.length_c   1.000
_cell.angle_alpha   90.00
_cell.angle_beta   90.00
_cell.angle_gamma   90.00
#
_symmetry.space_group_name_H-M   'P 1'
#
loop_
_entity.id
_entity.type
_entity.pdbx_description
1 polymer ?
#
loop_
_entity_poly.entity_id
_entity_poly.type
_entity_poly.pdbx_seq_one_letter_code
_entity_poly.pdbx_strand_id
1 'polypeptide(L)' 'MWLFDAAHNTAGVESLVAAAQELSLPDPVVLLIGVMGDKDWGVMLPPLFGLADAAVLTTPYSAPEV' A
#
# COMPACT_ATOMS: atom_id res chain seq x y z
N MET A 1 -5.73 6.97 12.61
CA MET A 1 -6.38 5.65 12.44
C MET A 1 -5.41 4.74 11.71
N TRP A 2 -5.50 3.42 11.89
CA TRP A 2 -4.69 2.45 11.13
C TRP A 2 -5.57 1.65 10.18
N LEU A 3 -5.13 1.52 8.93
CA LEU A 3 -5.69 0.61 7.93
C LEU A 3 -4.56 -0.35 7.53
N PHE A 4 -4.81 -1.65 7.63
CA PHE A 4 -3.85 -2.69 7.28
C PHE A 4 -4.39 -3.50 6.10
N ASP A 5 -3.54 -3.76 5.12
CA ASP A 5 -3.88 -4.51 3.91
C ASP A 5 -2.67 -5.33 3.44
N ALA A 6 -2.91 -6.45 2.76
CA ALA A 6 -1.89 -7.36 2.25
C ALA A 6 -1.66 -7.25 0.73
N ALA A 7 -2.18 -6.19 0.09
CA ALA A 7 -2.05 -5.93 -1.33
C ALA A 7 -0.59 -5.96 -1.77
N HIS A 8 -0.27 -6.94 -2.62
CA HIS A 8 1.07 -7.18 -3.14
C HIS A 8 1.07 -7.46 -4.65
N ASN A 9 -0.01 -7.06 -5.34
CA ASN A 9 -0.15 -7.10 -6.79
C ASN A 9 -0.97 -5.90 -7.27
N THR A 10 -1.00 -5.65 -8.58
CA THR A 10 -1.70 -4.50 -9.19
C THR A 10 -3.19 -4.45 -8.85
N ALA A 11 -3.92 -5.55 -9.05
CA ALA A 11 -5.36 -5.59 -8.80
C ALA A 11 -5.72 -5.34 -7.32
N GLY A 12 -4.89 -5.85 -6.40
CA GLY A 12 -5.03 -5.62 -4.96
C GLY A 12 -4.78 -4.18 -4.59
N VAL A 13 -3.76 -3.54 -5.18
CA VAL A 13 -3.51 -2.11 -4.97
C VAL A 13 -4.68 -1.26 -5.48
N GLU A 14 -5.18 -1.53 -6.68
CA GLU A 14 -6.31 -0.80 -7.25
C GLU A 14 -7.55 -0.91 -6.33
N SER A 15 -7.79 -2.11 -5.82
CA SER A 15 -8.89 -2.37 -4.87
C SER A 15 -8.70 -1.62 -3.55
N LEU A 16 -7.48 -1.60 -3.00
CA LEU A 16 -7.15 -0.86 -1.78
C LEU A 16 -7.33 0.64 -1.95
N VAL A 17 -6.89 1.21 -3.09
CA VAL A 17 -7.05 2.64 -3.38
C VAL A 17 -8.52 3.01 -3.46
N ALA A 18 -9.34 2.22 -4.16
CA ALA A 18 -10.78 2.45 -4.25
C ALA A 18 -11.45 2.40 -2.86
N ALA A 19 -11.14 1.38 -2.06
CA ALA A 19 -11.68 1.26 -0.70
C ALA A 19 -11.26 2.43 0.20
N ALA A 20 -9.99 2.86 0.13
CA ALA A 20 -9.50 3.98 0.94
C ALA A 20 -10.19 5.31 0.59
N GLN A 21 -10.50 5.55 -0.68
CA GLN A 21 -11.25 6.73 -1.13
C GLN A 21 -12.69 6.75 -0.58
N GLU A 22 -13.34 5.59 -0.50
CA GLU A 22 -14.69 5.47 0.09
C GLU A 22 -14.70 5.65 1.61
N LEU A 23 -13.64 5.20 2.29
CA LEU A 23 -13.53 5.23 3.75
C LEU A 23 -13.29 6.62 4.35
N SER A 24 -13.04 7.66 3.54
CA SER A 24 -12.77 9.03 4.01
C SER A 24 -11.75 9.07 5.15
N LEU A 25 -10.55 8.53 4.90
CA LEU A 25 -9.48 8.43 5.89
C LEU A 25 -9.13 9.82 6.48
N PRO A 26 -8.94 9.95 7.80
CA PRO A 26 -8.55 11.22 8.41
C PRO A 26 -7.16 11.66 7.93
N ASP A 27 -7.05 12.93 7.55
CA ASP A 27 -5.78 13.53 7.17
C ASP A 27 -4.89 13.83 8.40
N PRO A 28 -3.55 13.73 8.25
CA PRO A 28 -2.84 13.28 7.04
C PRO A 28 -2.82 11.75 6.91
N VAL A 29 -2.79 11.27 5.67
CA VAL A 29 -2.60 9.85 5.33
C VAL A 29 -1.11 9.58 5.11
N VAL A 30 -0.52 8.72 5.97
CA VAL A 30 0.87 8.27 5.84
C VAL A 30 0.91 6.81 5.43
N LEU A 31 1.53 6.53 4.29
CA LEU A 31 1.74 5.17 3.80
C LEU A 31 2.99 4.56 4.44
N LEU A 32 2.84 3.41 5.10
CA LEU A 32 3.96 2.54 5.47
C LEU A 32 3.88 1.27 4.62
N ILE A 33 4.89 1.01 3.80
CA ILE A 33 4.84 -0.11 2.86
C ILE A 33 6.19 -0.83 2.73
N GLY A 34 6.10 -2.15 2.68
CA GLY A 34 7.18 -3.03 2.27
C GLY A 34 6.63 -4.08 1.31
N VAL A 35 7.26 -4.22 0.13
CA VAL A 35 6.85 -5.17 -0.91
C VAL A 35 8.04 -6.04 -1.27
N MET A 36 7.81 -7.32 -1.50
CA MET A 36 8.84 -8.26 -1.96
C MET A 36 9.37 -7.87 -3.34
N GLY A 37 10.65 -8.14 -3.61
CA GLY A 37 11.32 -7.74 -4.86
C GLY A 37 10.87 -8.47 -6.12
N ASP A 38 10.06 -9.52 -5.99
CA ASP A 38 9.48 -10.28 -7.11
C ASP A 38 8.22 -9.62 -7.70
N LYS A 39 7.80 -8.46 -7.17
CA LYS A 39 6.59 -7.75 -7.59
C LYS A 39 6.88 -6.62 -8.57
N ASP A 40 5.89 -6.26 -9.40
CA ASP A 40 5.98 -5.13 -10.32
C ASP A 40 5.71 -3.80 -9.60
N TRP A 41 6.75 -3.28 -8.95
CA TRP A 41 6.66 -2.04 -8.16
C TRP A 41 6.32 -0.82 -9.01
N GLY A 42 6.79 -0.79 -10.27
CA GLY A 42 6.61 0.35 -11.16
C GLY A 42 5.14 0.61 -11.48
N VAL A 43 4.34 -0.45 -11.53
CA VAL A 43 2.90 -0.37 -11.70
C VAL A 43 2.18 -0.25 -10.36
N MET A 44 2.63 -0.96 -9.34
CA MET A 44 1.92 -1.07 -8.06
C MET A 44 2.02 0.18 -7.17
N LEU A 45 3.18 0.83 -7.06
CA LEU A 45 3.38 1.87 -6.05
C LEU A 45 2.76 3.24 -6.40
N PRO A 46 2.76 3.72 -7.66
CA PRO A 46 2.27 5.06 -7.97
C PRO A 46 0.84 5.37 -7.50
N PRO A 47 -0.16 4.47 -7.62
CA PRO A 47 -1.51 4.73 -7.11
C PRO A 47 -1.55 4.97 -5.59
N LEU A 48 -0.74 4.23 -4.82
CA LEU A 48 -0.66 4.39 -3.37
C LEU A 48 0.00 5.72 -2.97
N PHE A 49 1.01 6.16 -3.73
CA PHE A 49 1.63 7.47 -3.52
C PHE A 49 0.69 8.63 -3.84
N GLY A 50 -0.25 8.44 -4.77
CA GLY A 50 -1.29 9.44 -5.05
C GLY A 50 -2.32 9.60 -3.92
N LEU A 51 -2.47 8.60 -3.06
CA LEU A 51 -3.40 8.61 -1.91
C LEU A 51 -2.79 9.23 -0.65
N ALA A 52 -1.47 9.16 -0.48
CA ALA A 52 -0.79 9.48 0.77
C ALA A 52 -0.05 10.82 0.72
N ASP A 53 -0.09 11.57 1.81
CA ASP A 53 0.68 12.81 1.99
C ASP A 53 2.17 12.54 2.19
N ALA A 54 2.50 11.37 2.73
CA ALA A 54 3.87 10.91 2.95
C ALA A 54 3.96 9.39 2.82
N ALA A 55 5.13 8.90 2.41
CA ALA A 55 5.41 7.48 2.31
C ALA A 55 6.71 7.12 3.04
N VAL A 56 6.64 6.05 3.84
CA VAL A 56 7.76 5.38 4.48
C VAL A 56 7.91 4.01 3.82
N LEU A 57 9.00 3.87 3.07
CA LEU A 57 9.39 2.61 2.45
C LEU A 57 10.23 1.81 3.44
N THR A 58 9.92 0.53 3.59
CA THR A 58 10.68 -0.39 4.43
C THR A 58 10.93 -1.72 3.72
N THR A 59 11.89 -2.47 4.21
CA THR A 59 12.17 -3.82 3.73
C THR A 59 11.37 -4.82 4.58
N PRO A 60 10.42 -5.58 4.00
CA PRO A 60 9.78 -6.66 4.73
C PRO A 60 10.82 -7.74 5.05
N TYR A 61 10.80 -8.28 6.27
CA TYR A 61 11.76 -9.30 6.69
C TYR A 61 11.60 -10.61 5.89
N SER A 62 10.37 -11.08 5.75
CA SER A 62 10.00 -12.25 4.95
C SER A 62 8.51 -12.20 4.59
N ALA A 63 8.11 -13.02 3.62
CA ALA A 63 6.72 -13.42 3.54
C ALA A 63 6.38 -14.33 4.76
N PRO A 64 5.13 -14.37 5.21
CA PRO A 64 4.71 -15.34 6.22
C PRO A 64 4.98 -16.76 5.74
N GLU A 65 5.57 -17.60 6.59
CA GLU A 65 5.57 -19.04 6.40
C GLU A 65 4.16 -19.53 6.76
N VAL A 66 3.37 -19.88 5.74
CA VAL A 66 2.07 -20.57 5.91
C VAL A 66 2.27 -22.07 5.90
#